data_AF-A0A7K2QLV5-F1
#
_entry.id   AF-A0A7K2QLV5-F1
#
_cell.length_a   1.000
_cell.length_b   1.000
_cell.length_c   1.000
_cell.angle_alpha   90.00
_cell.angle_beta   90.00
_cell.angle_gamma   90.00
#
_symmetry.space_group_name_H-M   'P 1'
#
loop_
_entity.id
_entity.type
_entity.pdbx_description
1 polymer ?
#
loop_
_entity_poly.entity_id
_entity_poly.type
_entity_poly.pdbx_seq_one_letter_code
_entity_poly.pdbx_strand_id
1 'polypeptide(L)'
;QDRFWFMWDDLVRGAIGAIVLVDTRRLADCFPAVDYFENSGLPFVVALNGFEGHQPYTPEEVREALQIGPDAPIITTDARH
;
A
#
# COMPACT_ATOMS: atom_id res chain seq x y z
N GLN A 1 17.61 3.24 -0.43
CA GLN A 1 17.75 2.89 1.00
C GLN A 1 16.94 1.63 1.20
N ASP A 2 17.55 0.47 0.93
CA ASP A 2 16.93 -0.86 0.91
C ASP A 2 17.11 -1.59 2.25
N ARG A 3 16.89 -0.89 3.36
CA ARG A 3 17.30 -1.38 4.69
C ARG A 3 16.24 -2.17 5.44
N PHE A 4 15.04 -2.36 4.87
CA PHE A 4 13.91 -2.97 5.57
C PHE A 4 13.26 -4.18 4.89
N TRP A 5 13.67 -4.53 3.66
CA TRP A 5 13.10 -5.66 2.92
C TRP A 5 13.18 -7.00 3.66
N PHE A 6 14.31 -7.27 4.32
CA PHE A 6 14.51 -8.51 5.07
C PHE A 6 13.53 -8.68 6.24
N MET A 7 12.99 -7.57 6.79
CA MET A 7 12.02 -7.63 7.89
C MET A 7 10.64 -8.07 7.44
N TRP A 8 10.30 -7.93 6.15
CA TRP A 8 8.94 -8.18 5.69
C TRP A 8 8.62 -9.66 5.61
N ASP A 9 9.60 -10.49 5.23
CA ASP A 9 9.44 -11.94 5.22
C ASP A 9 9.13 -12.51 6.61
N ASP A 10 9.78 -11.96 7.64
CA ASP A 10 9.51 -12.31 9.03
C ASP A 10 8.14 -11.79 9.51
N LEU A 11 7.72 -10.59 9.08
CA LEU A 11 6.43 -10.00 9.45
C LEU A 11 5.24 -10.70 8.78
N VAL A 12 5.41 -11.19 7.55
CA VAL A 12 4.37 -11.90 6.81
C VAL A 12 4.20 -13.34 7.28
N ARG A 13 5.22 -13.91 7.93
CA ARG A 13 5.16 -15.30 8.41
C ARG A 13 4.03 -15.50 9.42
N GLY A 14 2.96 -16.16 8.97
CA GLY A 14 1.77 -16.45 9.78
C GLY A 14 0.70 -15.34 9.76
N ALA A 15 0.91 -14.27 8.99
CA ALA A 15 -0.11 -13.28 8.72
C ALA A 15 -1.21 -13.87 7.82
N ILE A 16 -2.46 -13.46 8.06
CA ILE A 16 -3.61 -13.80 7.20
C ILE A 16 -3.82 -12.77 6.09
N GLY A 17 -3.20 -11.60 6.23
CA GLY A 17 -3.27 -10.50 5.28
C GLY A 17 -2.45 -9.30 5.73
N ALA A 18 -2.34 -8.29 4.86
CA ALA A 18 -1.61 -7.05 5.13
C ALA A 18 -2.42 -5.80 4.74
N ILE A 19 -2.01 -4.66 5.30
CA ILE A 19 -2.49 -3.34 4.88
C ILE A 19 -1.28 -2.52 4.47
N VAL A 20 -1.28 -2.03 3.23
CA VAL A 20 -0.25 -1.14 2.70
C VAL A 20 -0.78 0.29 2.80
N LEU A 21 -0.27 1.06 3.76
CA LEU A 21 -0.62 2.47 3.92
C LEU A 21 0.21 3.32 2.95
N VAL A 22 -0.44 3.94 1.98
CA VAL A 22 0.17 4.72 0.90
C VAL A 22 0.03 6.21 1.19
N ASP A 23 1.15 6.93 1.20
CA ASP A 23 1.16 8.40 1.23
C ASP A 23 1.22 8.94 -0.21
N THR A 24 0.11 9.53 -0.67
CA THR A 24 0.02 10.05 -2.04
C THR A 24 0.94 11.23 -2.32
N ARG A 25 1.49 11.88 -1.28
CA ARG A 25 2.50 12.95 -1.41
C ARG A 25 3.87 12.40 -1.77
N ARG A 26 4.10 11.10 -1.53
CA ARG A 26 5.37 10.39 -1.72
C ARG A 26 5.14 9.05 -2.41
N LEU A 27 4.35 9.06 -3.49
CA LEU A 27 3.89 7.86 -4.17
C LEU A 27 5.03 6.94 -4.63
N ALA A 28 6.16 7.51 -5.09
CA ALA A 28 7.35 6.77 -5.51
C ALA A 28 7.92 5.86 -4.41
N ASP A 29 7.79 6.24 -3.14
CA ASP A 29 8.30 5.47 -2.01
C ASP A 29 7.38 4.28 -1.66
N CYS A 30 6.18 4.22 -2.26
CA CYS A 30 5.17 3.19 -1.98
C CYS A 30 5.26 1.99 -2.92
N PHE A 31 5.80 2.15 -4.13
CA PHE A 31 5.98 1.06 -5.12
C PHE A 31 6.58 -0.21 -4.52
N PRO A 32 7.68 -0.13 -3.74
CA PRO A 32 8.32 -1.36 -3.31
C PRO A 32 7.48 -2.16 -2.30
N ALA A 33 6.64 -1.49 -1.50
CA ALA A 33 5.68 -2.15 -0.62
C ALA A 33 4.58 -2.86 -1.40
N VAL A 34 4.02 -2.23 -2.41
CA VAL A 34 2.99 -2.82 -3.27
C VAL A 34 3.55 -4.04 -4.01
N ASP A 35 4.69 -3.87 -4.68
CA ASP A 35 5.35 -4.94 -5.45
C ASP A 35 5.63 -6.17 -4.59
N TYR A 36 6.05 -5.96 -3.33
CA TYR A 36 6.28 -7.07 -2.41
C TYR A 36 5.01 -7.88 -2.16
N PHE A 37 3.93 -7.21 -1.78
CA PHE A 37 2.71 -7.91 -1.39
C PHE A 37 2.02 -8.57 -2.58
N GLU A 38 2.08 -7.97 -3.77
CA GLU A 38 1.64 -8.61 -5.01
C GLU A 38 2.40 -9.91 -5.28
N ASN A 39 3.72 -9.92 -5.06
CA ASN A 39 4.55 -11.11 -5.29
C ASN A 39 4.49 -12.13 -4.13
N SER A 40 4.15 -11.70 -2.92
CA SER A 40 4.09 -12.56 -1.72
C SER A 40 2.93 -13.56 -1.75
N GLY A 41 1.89 -13.30 -2.55
CA GLY A 41 0.63 -14.07 -2.56
C GLY A 41 -0.23 -13.91 -1.30
N LEU A 42 0.18 -13.06 -0.35
CA LEU A 42 -0.60 -12.72 0.82
C LEU A 42 -1.72 -11.74 0.44
N PRO A 43 -2.99 -11.98 0.82
CA PRO A 43 -4.05 -11.02 0.60
C PRO A 43 -3.72 -9.67 1.25
N PHE A 44 -3.90 -8.57 0.53
CA PHE A 44 -3.64 -7.25 1.08
C PHE A 44 -4.64 -6.21 0.60
N VAL A 45 -4.75 -5.13 1.37
CA VAL A 45 -5.55 -3.95 1.05
C VAL A 45 -4.63 -2.75 1.00
N VAL A 46 -4.85 -1.86 0.03
CA VAL A 46 -4.15 -0.58 -0.07
C VAL A 46 -5.00 0.48 0.60
N ALA A 47 -4.43 1.13 1.61
CA ALA A 47 -5.06 2.23 2.31
C ALA A 47 -4.39 3.54 1.89
N LEU A 48 -5.12 4.39 1.16
CA LEU A 48 -4.63 5.69 0.74
C LEU A 48 -4.79 6.69 1.89
N ASN A 49 -3.66 7.15 2.41
CA ASN A 49 -3.62 8.05 3.54
C ASN A 49 -3.85 9.51 3.10
N GLY A 50 -5.10 9.96 3.15
CA GLY A 50 -5.52 11.33 2.93
C GLY A 50 -5.48 12.12 4.22
N PHE A 51 -4.42 12.91 4.41
CA PHE A 51 -4.27 13.76 5.58
C PHE A 51 -5.33 14.87 5.57
N GLU A 52 -6.06 15.06 6.69
CA GLU A 52 -7.03 16.14 6.89
C GLU A 52 -8.23 16.03 5.95
N GLY A 53 -8.57 14.79 5.56
CA GLY A 53 -9.57 14.53 4.54
C GLY A 53 -9.15 15.00 3.14
N HIS A 54 -7.93 15.49 2.98
CA HIS A 54 -7.39 15.86 1.69
C HIS A 54 -6.78 14.64 1.01
N GLN A 55 -7.46 14.18 -0.03
CA GLN A 55 -6.96 13.17 -0.94
C GLN A 55 -7.16 13.67 -2.37
N PRO A 56 -6.12 14.22 -3.02
CA PRO A 56 -6.27 14.83 -4.34
C PRO A 56 -6.46 13.83 -5.48
N TYR A 57 -6.19 12.54 -5.24
CA TYR A 57 -6.27 11.48 -6.24
C TYR A 57 -7.36 10.47 -5.93
N THR A 58 -8.07 10.01 -6.96
CA THR A 58 -9.04 8.93 -6.83
C THR A 58 -8.33 7.57 -6.62
N PRO A 59 -9.02 6.57 -6.05
CA PRO A 59 -8.49 5.21 -5.98
C PRO A 59 -8.04 4.66 -7.34
N GLU A 60 -8.75 5.00 -8.41
CA GLU A 60 -8.43 4.59 -9.78
C GLU A 60 -7.15 5.26 -10.29
N GLU A 61 -6.97 6.56 -10.07
CA GLU A 61 -5.73 7.27 -10.44
C GLU A 61 -4.52 6.70 -9.71
N VAL A 62 -4.67 6.37 -8.42
CA VAL A 62 -3.59 5.75 -7.65
C VAL A 62 -3.32 4.32 -8.11
N ARG A 63 -4.37 3.56 -8.44
CA ARG A 63 -4.24 2.21 -9.00
C ARG A 63 -3.37 2.20 -10.24
N GLU A 64 -3.67 3.09 -11.19
CA GLU A 64 -2.91 3.22 -12.43
C GLU A 64 -1.47 3.64 -12.15
N ALA A 65 -1.28 4.63 -11.27
CA ALA A 65 0.05 5.16 -10.96
C ALA A 65 0.97 4.14 -10.26
N LEU A 66 0.43 3.34 -9.33
CA LEU A 66 1.16 2.29 -8.61
C LEU A 66 1.10 0.92 -9.27
N GLN A 67 0.47 0.80 -10.45
CA GLN A 67 0.29 -0.44 -11.20
C GLN A 67 -0.41 -1.57 -10.40
N ILE A 68 -1.31 -1.21 -9.48
CA ILE A 68 -1.95 -2.17 -8.56
C ILE A 68 -2.95 -3.07 -9.32
N GLY A 69 -2.80 -4.38 -9.18
CA GLY A 69 -3.71 -5.37 -9.76
C GLY A 69 -5.16 -5.25 -9.26
N PRO A 70 -6.18 -5.55 -10.10
CA PRO A 70 -7.59 -5.26 -9.85
C PRO A 70 -8.16 -5.93 -8.59
N ASP A 71 -7.53 -7.03 -8.15
CA ASP A 71 -7.98 -7.84 -7.01
C ASP A 71 -7.62 -7.23 -5.65
N ALA A 72 -6.66 -6.29 -5.59
CA ALA A 72 -6.29 -5.60 -4.36
C ALA A 72 -7.27 -4.44 -4.10
N PRO A 73 -8.06 -4.45 -3.01
CA PRO A 73 -8.96 -3.36 -2.68
C PRO A 73 -8.18 -2.08 -2.35
N ILE A 74 -8.71 -0.93 -2.76
CA ILE A 74 -8.16 0.39 -2.43
C ILE A 74 -9.21 1.16 -1.62
N ILE A 75 -8.82 1.62 -0.44
CA ILE A 75 -9.68 2.42 0.45
C ILE A 75 -9.00 3.75 0.78
N THR A 76 -9.78 4.78 1.07
CA THR A 76 -9.26 6.07 1.58
C THR A 76 -9.36 6.10 3.10
N THR A 77 -8.33 6.57 3.78
CA THR A 77 -8.25 6.70 5.24
C THR A 77 -7.49 7.97 5.64
N ASP A 78 -7.72 8.52 6.83
CA ASP A 78 -6.77 9.44 7.49
C ASP A 78 -6.24 8.70 8.71
N ALA A 79 -5.01 8.20 8.65
CA ALA A 79 -4.45 7.37 9.72
C ALA A 79 -4.25 8.12 11.07
N ARG A 80 -4.51 9.43 11.12
CA ARG A 80 -4.47 10.22 12.36
C ARG A 80 -5.81 10.26 13.11
N HIS A 81 -6.90 9.76 12.52
CA HIS A 81 -8.27 9.82 13.06
C HIS A 81 -8.99 8.47 12.95
#